data_AF-A0AAP7DGR2-F1
#
_entry.id   AF-A0AAP7DGR2-F1
#
_cell.length_a   1.000
_cell.length_b   1.000
_cell.length_c   1.000
_cell.angle_alpha   90.00
_cell.angle_beta   90.00
_cell.angle_gamma   90.00
#
_symmetry.space_group_name_H-M   'P 1'
#
loop_
_entity.id
_entity.type
_entity.pdbx_description
1 polymer ?
#
loop_
_entity_poly.entity_id
_entity_poly.type
_entity_poly.pdbx_seq_one_letter_code
_entity_poly.pdbx_strand_id
1 'polypeptide(L)' 'MTRIIATFEHAAAADMCERKLEALRGQDIQITAGNNGYFISADVEDDVLDRAYALIRDHLGNAKNER' A
#
# COMPACT_ATOMS: atom_id res chain seq x y z
N MET A 1 -11.03 1.25 12.92
CA MET A 1 -9.79 0.89 12.20
C MET A 1 -10.11 -0.23 11.24
N THR A 2 -9.66 -0.06 10.00
CA THR A 2 -9.90 -0.99 8.89
C THR A 2 -8.56 -1.48 8.39
N ARG A 3 -8.40 -2.81 8.28
CA ARG A 3 -7.19 -3.40 7.74
C ARG A 3 -7.24 -3.37 6.21
N ILE A 4 -6.23 -2.76 5.61
CA ILE A 4 -6.01 -2.75 4.16
C ILE A 4 -4.86 -3.68 3.80
N ILE A 5 -4.96 -4.32 2.65
CA ILE A 5 -3.92 -5.21 2.10
C ILE A 5 -3.73 -4.85 0.63
N ALA A 6 -2.49 -4.64 0.21
CA ALA A 6 -2.13 -4.41 -1.18
C ALA A 6 -0.93 -5.25 -1.59
N THR A 7 -0.81 -5.52 -2.89
CA THR A 7 0.25 -6.35 -3.46
C THR A 7 0.97 -5.58 -4.55
N PHE A 8 2.29 -5.62 -4.53
CA PHE A 8 3.17 -4.92 -5.46
C PHE A 8 4.14 -5.90 -6.08
N GLU A 9 4.45 -5.72 -7.37
CA GLU A 9 5.42 -6.57 -8.06
C GLU A 9 6.86 -6.30 -7.62
N HIS A 10 7.16 -5.06 -7.24
CA HIS A 10 8.51 -4.60 -6.91
C HIS A 10 8.60 -4.06 -5.48
N ALA A 11 9.72 -4.33 -4.80
CA ALA A 11 10.01 -3.84 -3.46
C ALA A 11 9.88 -2.31 -3.35
N ALA A 12 10.43 -1.59 -4.35
CA ALA A 12 10.40 -0.13 -4.36
C ALA A 12 8.97 0.45 -4.33
N ALA A 13 8.01 -0.22 -4.96
CA ALA A 13 6.61 0.21 -4.93
C ALA A 13 5.96 -0.06 -3.56
N ALA A 14 6.31 -1.18 -2.92
CA ALA A 14 5.88 -1.48 -1.56
C ALA A 14 6.46 -0.49 -0.55
N ASP A 15 7.76 -0.16 -0.65
CA ASP A 15 8.44 0.82 0.22
C ASP A 15 7.84 2.23 0.06
N MET A 16 7.50 2.64 -1.17
CA MET A 16 6.80 3.92 -1.39
C MET A 16 5.40 3.91 -0.79
N CYS A 17 4.68 2.79 -0.89
CA CYS A 17 3.36 2.65 -0.30
C CYS A 17 3.42 2.72 1.24
N GLU A 18 4.41 2.10 1.86
CA GLU A 18 4.64 2.18 3.31
C GLU A 18 4.80 3.63 3.76
N ARG A 19 5.74 4.38 3.17
CA ARG A 19 5.95 5.80 3.53
C ARG A 19 4.70 6.65 3.37
N LYS A 20 3.90 6.37 2.35
CA LYS A 20 2.63 7.05 2.09
C LYS A 20 1.57 6.69 3.14
N LEU A 21 1.52 5.44 3.59
CA LEU A 21 0.63 5.00 4.67
C LEU A 21 1.07 5.55 6.03
N GLU A 22 2.37 5.62 6.30
CA GLU A 22 2.93 6.27 7.49
C GLU A 22 2.50 7.75 7.56
N ALA A 23 2.56 8.47 6.42
CA ALA A 23 2.10 9.85 6.34
C ALA A 23 0.59 10.02 6.60
N LEU A 24 -0.20 8.97 6.34
CA LEU A 24 -1.63 8.90 6.67
C LEU A 24 -1.90 8.40 8.10
N ARG A 25 -0.87 8.22 8.94
CA ARG A 25 -0.98 7.63 10.28
C ARG A 25 -1.51 6.19 10.26
N GLY A 26 -1.19 5.43 9.22
CA GLY A 26 -1.37 3.99 9.22
C GLY A 26 -0.64 3.35 10.39
N GLN A 27 -1.27 2.35 11.00
CA GLN A 27 -0.77 1.59 12.14
C GLN A 27 -0.54 0.14 11.71
N ASP A 28 0.27 -0.61 12.46
CA ASP A 28 0.62 -2.00 12.15
C ASP A 28 1.03 -2.22 10.68
N ILE A 29 1.82 -1.28 10.12
CA ILE A 29 2.27 -1.38 8.73
C ILE A 29 3.32 -2.48 8.65
N GLN A 30 3.07 -3.46 7.79
CA GLN A 30 3.93 -4.63 7.60
C GLN A 30 4.12 -4.89 6.11
N ILE A 31 5.37 -5.05 5.70
CA ILE A 31 5.74 -5.51 4.35
C ILE A 31 6.20 -6.96 4.44
N THR A 32 5.58 -7.83 3.64
CA THR A 32 5.93 -9.25 3.53
C THR A 32 6.30 -9.57 2.09
N ALA A 33 7.51 -10.09 1.86
CA ALA A 33 7.88 -10.65 0.56
C ALA A 33 7.25 -12.05 0.40
N GLY A 34 6.66 -12.32 -0.77
CA GLY A 34 6.12 -13.62 -1.13
C GLY A 34 6.42 -13.98 -2.58
N ASN A 35 5.99 -15.17 -3.00
CA ASN A 35 6.33 -15.70 -4.34
C ASN A 35 5.82 -14.85 -5.51
N ASN A 36 4.79 -14.02 -5.30
CA ASN A 36 4.16 -13.18 -6.33
C ASN A 36 4.45 -11.68 -6.13
N GLY A 37 5.51 -11.33 -5.40
CA GLY A 37 5.90 -9.95 -5.11
C GLY A 37 5.83 -9.61 -3.62
N TYR A 38 5.47 -8.38 -3.32
CA TYR A 38 5.49 -7.78 -1.99
C TYR A 38 4.08 -7.43 -1.54
N PHE A 39 3.70 -7.88 -0.35
CA PHE A 39 2.42 -7.57 0.26
C PHE A 39 2.63 -6.51 1.32
N ILE A 40 1.82 -5.45 1.30
CA ILE A 40 1.72 -4.53 2.42
C ILE A 40 0.38 -4.77 3.11
N SER A 41 0.40 -4.77 4.45
CA SER A 41 -0.81 -4.65 5.24
C SER A 41 -0.67 -3.51 6.23
N ALA A 42 -1.75 -2.77 6.46
CA ALA A 42 -1.79 -1.68 7.42
C ALA A 42 -3.20 -1.52 7.99
N ASP A 43 -3.29 -1.10 9.23
CA ASP A 43 -4.54 -0.64 9.84
C ASP A 43 -4.66 0.87 9.66
N VAL A 44 -5.76 1.32 9.07
CA VAL A 44 -6.02 2.74 8.84
C VAL A 44 -7.30 3.18 9.56
N GLU A 45 -7.34 4.44 9.96
CA GLU A 45 -8.55 5.06 10.50
C GLU A 45 -9.55 5.35 9.37
N ASP A 46 -10.83 5.45 9.73
CA ASP A 46 -11.93 5.58 8.76
C ASP A 46 -11.84 6.90 7.97
N ASP A 47 -11.34 7.97 8.60
CA ASP A 47 -11.19 9.30 8.00
C ASP A 47 -10.09 9.38 6.92
N VAL A 48 -9.14 8.43 6.92
CA VAL A 48 -8.06 8.33 5.93
C VAL A 48 -8.21 7.12 5.01
N LEU A 49 -9.22 6.28 5.22
CA LEU A 49 -9.44 5.03 4.48
C LEU A 49 -9.56 5.26 2.96
N ASP A 50 -10.38 6.23 2.55
CA ASP A 50 -10.54 6.60 1.13
C ASP A 50 -9.22 7.06 0.51
N ARG A 51 -8.42 7.83 1.25
CA ARG A 51 -7.11 8.30 0.79
C ARG A 51 -6.12 7.14 0.68
N ALA A 52 -6.12 6.22 1.63
CA ALA A 52 -5.29 5.03 1.59
C ALA A 52 -5.61 4.13 0.38
N TYR A 53 -6.91 3.89 0.10
CA TYR A 53 -7.33 3.17 -1.10
C TYR A 53 -6.96 3.89 -2.40
N ALA A 54 -7.08 5.22 -2.44
CA ALA A 54 -6.68 6.00 -3.60
C ALA A 54 -5.16 5.88 -3.88
N LEU A 55 -4.32 5.92 -2.84
CA LEU A 55 -2.86 5.76 -2.98
C LEU A 55 -2.47 4.37 -3.46
N ILE A 56 -3.12 3.33 -2.93
CA ILE A 56 -2.90 1.94 -3.38
C ILE A 56 -3.32 1.80 -4.85
N ARG A 57 -4.49 2.34 -5.22
CA ARG A 57 -4.99 2.27 -6.60
C ARG A 57 -4.11 3.03 -7.57
N ASP A 58 -3.59 4.20 -7.19
CA ASP A 58 -2.62 4.97 -7.99
C ASP A 58 -1.40 4.11 -8.31
N HIS A 59 -0.81 3.45 -7.32
CA HIS A 59 0.35 2.58 -7.54
C HIS A 59 0.03 1.31 -8.34
N LEU A 60 -1.11 0.65 -8.10
CA LEU A 60 -1.55 -0.51 -8.87
C LEU A 60 -1.92 -0.17 -10.32
N GLY A 61 -2.50 1.02 -10.53
CA GLY A 61 -2.85 1.54 -11.85
C GLY A 61 -1.63 1.95 -12.66
N ASN A 62 -0.61 2.52 -12.00
CA ASN A 62 0.62 2.96 -12.67
C ASN A 62 1.52 1.79 -13.10
N ALA A 63 1.43 0.64 -12.42
CA ALA A 63 2.13 -0.59 -12.83
C ALA A 63 1.69 -1.11 -14.23
N LYS A 64 0.54 -0.67 -14.76
CA LYS A 64 0.09 -1.00 -16.12
C LYS A 64 0.44 0.04 -17.18
N ASN A 65 1.05 1.17 -16.82
CA ASN A 65 1.19 2.32 -17.71
C ASN A 65 2.64 2.80 -17.90
N GLU A 66 3.64 1.96 -17.60
CA GLU A 66 4.99 2.13 -18.12
C GLU A 66 5.13 1.20 -19.34
N ARG A 67 5.02 1.79 -20.54
CA ARG A 67 5.12 1.13 -21.84
C ARG A 67 6.24 1.75 -22.64
#